data_AF-A0A6C0HJ53-F1
#
_entry.id   AF-A0A6C0HJ53-F1
#
_cell.length_a   1.000
_cell.length_b   1.000
_cell.length_c   1.000
_cell.angle_alpha   90.00
_cell.angle_beta   90.00
_cell.angle_gamma   90.00
#
_symmetry.space_group_name_H-M   'P 1'
#
loop_
_entity.id
_entity.type
_entity.pdbx_description
1 polymer ?
#
loop_
_entity_poly.entity_id
_entity_poly.type
_entity_poly.pdbx_seq_one_letter_code
_entity_poly.pdbx_strand_id
1 'polypeptide(L)'
;MHLNRLLASGFGRYLISILLGLGLATLFRKACKDRSCLSFNGPVISEIDGKTYQFGEYCYKYDLIPVKCDPKKRIVEIDDGAAKIVKEDQKKGTQSNPLLSMLGGK
;
A
#
# COMPACT_ATOMS: atom_id res chain seq x y z
N MET A 1 -24.44 20.59 -37.92
CA MET A 1 -23.92 21.68 -37.05
C MET A 1 -22.50 22.04 -37.50
N HIS A 2 -22.21 23.33 -37.71
CA HIS A 2 -20.97 23.79 -38.38
C HIS A 2 -19.80 23.98 -37.40
N LEU A 3 -19.21 22.88 -36.90
CA LEU A 3 -17.99 22.93 -36.07
C LEU A 3 -16.77 23.46 -36.83
N ASN A 4 -16.78 23.34 -38.17
CA ASN A 4 -15.70 23.78 -39.05
C ASN A 4 -15.35 25.27 -38.89
N ARG A 5 -16.33 26.11 -38.50
CA ARG A 5 -16.12 27.56 -38.34
C ARG A 5 -15.49 27.93 -36.99
N LEU A 6 -15.65 27.08 -35.98
CA LEU A 6 -15.00 27.25 -34.67
C LEU A 6 -13.55 26.74 -34.68
N LEU A 7 -13.26 25.68 -35.44
CA LEU A 7 -11.92 25.13 -35.62
C LEU A 7 -11.03 25.95 -36.57
N ALA A 8 -11.63 26.70 -37.50
CA ALA A 8 -10.91 27.54 -38.46
C ALA A 8 -10.50 28.91 -37.91
N SER A 9 -11.05 29.33 -36.76
CA SER A 9 -10.66 30.56 -36.07
C SER A 9 -9.37 30.36 -35.28
N GLY A 10 -8.40 31.28 -35.42
CA GLY A 10 -7.13 31.21 -34.67
C GLY A 10 -7.34 31.12 -33.16
N PHE A 11 -8.27 31.89 -32.61
CA PHE A 11 -8.63 31.85 -31.19
C PHE A 11 -9.36 30.54 -30.82
N GLY A 12 -10.23 30.03 -31.70
CA GLY A 12 -10.95 28.78 -31.48
C GLY A 12 -10.02 27.57 -31.41
N ARG A 13 -8.92 27.57 -32.18
CA ARG A 13 -7.89 26.53 -32.13
C ARG A 13 -7.20 26.46 -30.76
N TYR A 14 -6.85 27.62 -30.17
CA TYR A 14 -6.25 27.66 -28.84
C TYR A 14 -7.20 27.18 -27.74
N LEU A 15 -8.46 27.63 -27.76
CA LEU A 15 -9.45 27.20 -26.76
C LEU A 15 -9.71 25.69 -26.81
N ILE A 16 -9.82 25.12 -28.00
CA ILE A 16 -10.03 23.66 -28.17
C ILE A 16 -8.81 22.88 -27.69
N SER A 17 -7.59 23.34 -27.95
CA SER A 17 -6.38 22.68 -27.44
C SER A 17 -6.32 22.68 -25.90
N ILE A 18 -6.70 23.78 -25.26
CA ILE A 18 -6.74 23.89 -23.79
C ILE A 18 -7.84 22.99 -23.21
N LEU A 19 -9.04 23.01 -23.79
CA LEU A 19 -10.17 22.17 -23.39
C LEU A 19 -9.88 20.68 -23.54
N LEU A 20 -9.22 20.28 -24.62
CA LEU A 20 -8.82 18.90 -24.84
C LEU A 20 -7.71 18.46 -23.90
N GLY A 21 -6.73 19.33 -23.63
CA GLY A 21 -5.66 19.05 -22.65
C GLY A 21 -6.19 18.90 -21.23
N LEU A 22 -7.08 19.80 -20.79
CA LEU A 22 -7.74 19.73 -19.49
C LEU A 22 -8.71 18.54 -19.41
N GLY A 23 -9.51 18.31 -20.44
CA GLY A 23 -10.45 17.19 -20.51
C GLY A 23 -9.74 15.85 -20.42
N LEU A 24 -8.65 15.68 -21.18
CA LEU A 24 -7.84 14.46 -21.13
C LEU A 24 -7.14 14.30 -19.77
N ALA A 25 -6.59 15.37 -19.20
CA ALA A 25 -5.98 15.34 -17.86
C ALA A 25 -6.98 14.91 -16.78
N THR A 26 -8.25 15.34 -16.88
CA THR A 26 -9.29 14.95 -15.92
C THR A 26 -9.70 13.49 -16.01
N LEU A 27 -9.57 12.85 -17.18
CA LEU A 27 -9.84 11.41 -17.35
C LEU A 27 -8.82 10.54 -16.61
N PHE A 28 -7.57 10.99 -16.52
CA PHE A 28 -6.52 10.30 -15.76
C PHE A 28 -6.55 10.57 -14.27
N ARG A 29 -7.32 11.57 -13.81
CA ARG A 29 -7.52 11.80 -12.39
C ARG A 29 -8.45 10.71 -11.87
N LYS A 30 -7.88 9.72 -11.16
CA LYS A 30 -8.62 8.67 -10.46
C LYS A 30 -9.74 9.34 -9.64
N ALA A 31 -10.98 9.19 -10.08
CA ALA A 31 -12.14 9.72 -9.38
C ALA A 31 -12.40 8.81 -8.19
N CYS A 32 -11.62 9.00 -7.13
CA CYS A 32 -11.82 8.34 -5.87
C CYS A 32 -13.20 8.77 -5.34
N LYS A 33 -14.20 7.89 -5.52
CA LYS A 33 -15.53 8.05 -4.95
C LYS A 33 -15.43 7.54 -3.52
N ASP A 34 -15.28 8.47 -2.59
CA ASP A 34 -15.08 8.23 -1.15
C ASP A 34 -13.71 7.64 -0.78
N ARG A 35 -13.55 7.27 0.50
CA ARG A 35 -12.30 6.72 1.07
C ARG A 35 -11.91 5.34 0.52
N SER A 36 -12.70 4.76 -0.39
CA SER A 36 -12.49 3.46 -1.04
C SER A 36 -11.20 3.38 -1.89
N CYS A 37 -10.62 4.53 -2.23
CA CYS A 37 -9.43 4.66 -3.08
C CYS A 37 -8.12 4.58 -2.29
N LEU A 38 -8.19 4.73 -0.96
CA LEU A 38 -7.05 4.70 -0.04
C LEU A 38 -7.14 3.41 0.78
N SER A 39 -6.40 2.39 0.36
CA SER A 39 -6.23 1.16 1.14
C SER A 39 -5.06 1.34 2.09
N PHE A 40 -5.37 1.46 3.39
CA PHE A 40 -4.38 1.50 4.45
C PHE A 40 -4.06 0.06 4.85
N ASN A 41 -2.87 -0.40 4.47
CA ASN A 41 -2.36 -1.73 4.82
C ASN A 41 -1.42 -1.58 6.02
N GLY A 42 -1.81 -2.14 7.17
CA GLY A 42 -1.02 -2.13 8.39
C GLY A 42 -0.45 -3.52 8.72
N PRO A 43 0.62 -3.59 9.53
CA PRO A 43 1.07 -4.86 10.10
C PRO A 43 0.06 -5.38 11.13
N VAL A 44 -0.07 -6.69 11.21
CA VAL A 44 -0.98 -7.34 12.17
C VAL A 44 -0.45 -7.11 13.59
N ILE A 45 -1.27 -6.51 14.46
CA ILE A 45 -0.87 -6.16 15.83
C ILE A 45 -0.33 -7.38 16.60
N SER A 46 -0.95 -8.55 16.41
CA SER A 46 -0.51 -9.82 17.03
C SER A 46 0.83 -10.34 16.52
N GLU A 47 1.29 -9.86 15.36
CA GLU A 47 2.56 -10.30 14.80
C GLU A 47 3.73 -9.48 15.29
N ILE A 48 3.52 -8.24 15.72
CA ILE A 48 4.58 -7.32 16.16
C ILE A 48 4.69 -7.21 17.69
N ASP A 49 3.60 -7.44 18.43
CA ASP A 49 3.60 -7.27 19.89
C ASP A 49 4.45 -8.30 20.61
N GLY A 50 5.36 -7.83 21.46
CA GLY A 50 6.26 -8.65 22.27
C GLY A 50 7.31 -9.42 21.46
N LYS A 51 7.42 -9.20 20.15
CA LYS A 51 8.41 -9.85 19.30
C LYS A 51 9.67 -9.02 19.16
N THR A 52 10.80 -9.73 19.04
CA THR A 52 12.12 -9.14 18.82
C THR A 52 12.52 -9.33 17.36
N TYR A 53 12.87 -8.24 16.70
CA TYR A 53 13.34 -8.24 15.31
C TYR A 53 14.79 -7.77 15.26
N GLN A 54 15.60 -8.46 14.46
CA GLN A 54 16.97 -8.08 14.20
C GLN A 54 17.02 -7.14 12.99
N PHE A 55 17.62 -5.97 13.15
CA PHE A 55 17.88 -5.04 12.06
C PHE A 55 19.36 -4.66 12.06
N GLY A 56 20.09 -5.18 11.08
CA GLY A 56 21.56 -5.13 11.07
C GLY A 56 22.14 -5.93 12.24
N GLU A 57 22.94 -5.25 13.08
CA GLU A 57 23.60 -5.87 14.24
C GLU A 57 22.78 -5.74 15.53
N TYR A 58 21.65 -5.02 15.51
CA TYR A 58 20.88 -4.70 16.71
C TYR A 58 19.53 -5.41 16.73
N CYS A 59 19.15 -5.87 17.93
CA CYS A 59 17.85 -6.50 18.18
C CYS A 59 16.91 -5.51 18.87
N TYR A 60 15.72 -5.32 18.31
CA TYR A 60 14.70 -4.41 18.83
C TYR A 60 13.46 -5.19 19.23
N LYS A 61 13.00 -4.99 20.47
CA LYS A 61 11.74 -5.53 20.97
C LYS A 61 10.65 -4.48 20.85
N TYR A 62 9.55 -4.82 20.20
CA TYR A 62 8.41 -3.93 20.05
C TYR A 62 7.34 -4.33 21.06
N ASP A 63 6.98 -3.41 21.95
CA ASP A 63 5.88 -3.56 22.89
C ASP A 63 4.80 -2.53 22.55
N LEU A 64 3.58 -2.98 22.29
CA LEU A 64 2.46 -2.09 22.03
C LEU A 64 1.87 -1.58 23.33
N ILE A 65 1.78 -0.26 23.45
CA ILE A 65 1.13 0.40 24.58
C ILE A 65 -0.21 0.97 24.09
N PRO A 66 -1.35 0.53 24.64
CA PRO A 66 -2.64 1.11 24.30
C PRO A 66 -2.69 2.56 24.80
N VAL A 67 -2.93 3.49 23.89
CA VAL A 67 -3.07 4.92 24.20
C VAL A 67 -4.50 5.38 23.95
N LYS A 68 -4.92 6.44 24.66
CA LYS A 68 -6.20 7.08 24.38
C LYS A 68 -6.18 7.76 23.01
N CYS A 69 -7.27 7.61 22.25
CA CYS A 69 -7.44 8.25 20.95
C CYS A 69 -7.43 9.78 21.11
N ASP A 70 -6.59 10.45 20.34
CA ASP A 70 -6.54 11.91 20.28
C ASP A 70 -7.66 12.42 19.35
N PRO A 71 -8.61 13.23 19.84
CA PRO A 71 -9.72 13.74 19.04
C PRO A 71 -9.28 14.67 17.90
N LYS A 72 -8.05 15.19 17.92
CA LYS A 72 -7.50 16.01 16.82
C LYS A 72 -7.00 15.16 15.66
N LYS A 73 -6.85 13.84 15.84
CA LYS A 73 -6.38 12.92 14.81
C LYS A 73 -7.55 12.23 14.13
N ARG A 74 -7.43 12.03 12.82
CA ARG A 74 -8.41 11.26 12.04
C ARG A 74 -8.17 9.78 12.29
N ILE A 75 -9.18 9.08 12.80
CA ILE A 75 -9.19 7.62 12.86
C ILE A 75 -9.49 7.08 11.45
N VAL A 76 -8.70 6.11 11.02
CA VAL A 76 -8.79 5.49 9.71
C VAL A 76 -8.93 3.99 9.93
N GLU A 77 -9.87 3.37 9.25
CA GLU A 77 -10.02 1.92 9.26
C GLU A 77 -8.92 1.31 8.38
N ILE A 78 -8.14 0.41 8.95
CA ILE A 78 -7.07 -0.31 8.28
C ILE A 78 -7.69 -1.59 7.72
N ASP A 79 -7.40 -1.90 6.45
CA ASP A 79 -7.87 -3.13 5.84
C ASP A 79 -6.88 -4.24 6.21
N ASP A 80 -7.27 -5.11 7.13
CA ASP A 80 -6.46 -6.23 7.62
C ASP A 80 -6.36 -7.37 6.57
N GLY A 81 -6.75 -7.15 5.31
CA GLY A 81 -6.70 -8.16 4.25
C GLY A 81 -5.30 -8.75 4.03
N ALA A 82 -4.23 -7.98 4.26
CA ALA A 82 -2.85 -8.45 4.19
C ALA A 82 -2.46 -9.41 5.34
N ALA A 83 -3.16 -9.35 6.48
CA ALA A 83 -2.94 -10.22 7.64
C ALA A 83 -3.28 -11.69 7.37
N LYS A 84 -4.14 -11.95 6.38
CA LYS A 84 -4.60 -13.32 6.07
C LYS A 84 -3.64 -14.09 5.18
N ILE A 85 -2.77 -13.41 4.42
CA ILE A 85 -1.85 -14.07 3.48
C ILE A 85 -0.61 -14.63 4.20
N VAL A 86 -0.18 -14.04 5.31
CA VAL A 86 0.97 -14.55 6.09
C VAL A 86 0.65 -15.87 6.82
N LYS A 87 -0.63 -16.26 6.95
CA LYS A 87 -0.99 -17.55 7.56
C LYS A 87 -0.73 -18.77 6.67
N GLU A 88 -0.48 -18.62 5.37
CA GLU A 88 -0.15 -19.77 4.49
C GLU A 88 1.34 -19.86 4.10
N ASP A 89 2.12 -18.79 4.21
CA ASP A 89 3.57 -18.80 3.90
C ASP A 89 4.49 -18.97 5.13
N GLN A 90 3.95 -19.45 6.26
CA GLN A 90 4.72 -20.06 7.35
C GLN A 90 4.40 -21.57 7.47
N LYS A 91 4.22 -22.25 6.34
CA LYS A 91 4.39 -23.71 6.25
C LYS A 91 5.16 -24.12 5.00
N LYS A 92 6.21 -23.38 4.63
CA LYS A 92 7.20 -23.87 3.66
C LYS A 92 8.56 -23.20 3.87
N GLY A 93 9.19 -23.48 5.00
CA GLY A 93 10.51 -22.90 5.26
C GLY A 93 11.11 -23.17 6.63
N THR A 94 10.90 -24.36 7.22
CA THR A 94 11.85 -25.02 8.13
C THR A 94 11.37 -26.47 8.25
N GLN A 95 11.62 -27.27 7.21
CA GLN A 95 11.79 -28.70 7.40
C GLN A 95 13.29 -28.90 7.58
N SER A 96 13.64 -29.41 8.76
CA SER A 96 14.91 -30.06 9.08
C SER A 96 15.63 -30.55 7.82
N ASN A 97 16.81 -30.02 7.51
CA ASN A 97 17.76 -30.71 6.65
C ASN A 97 18.36 -31.87 7.47
N PRO A 98 18.02 -33.14 7.22
CA PRO A 98 18.65 -34.27 7.86
C PRO A 98 19.85 -34.67 7.00
N LEU A 99 20.92 -33.86 7.01
CA LEU A 99 22.13 -34.20 6.25
C LEU A 99 23.39 -33.52 6.80
N LEU A 100 23.54 -33.51 8.13
CA LEU A 100 24.81 -33.17 8.77
C LEU A 100 24.98 -33.90 10.12
N SER A 101 24.71 -35.22 10.14
CA SER A 101 24.91 -36.06 11.33
C SER A 101 25.71 -37.35 11.06
N MET A 102 26.47 -37.41 9.97
CA MET A 102 27.13 -38.67 9.55
C MET A 102 28.59 -38.53 9.09
N LEU A 103 29.31 -37.45 9.41
CA LEU A 103 30.74 -37.36 9.09
C LEU A 103 31.51 -36.56 10.14
N GLY A 104 32.21 -37.28 11.02
CA GLY A 104 33.20 -36.78 11.98
C GLY A 104 32.74 -36.95 13.44
N GLY A 105 33.25 -37.87 14.25
CA GLY A 105 34.43 -38.71 14.13
C GLY A 105 35.14 -38.73 15.49
N LYS A 106 35.39 -39.94 15.99
CA LYS A 106 36.08 -40.34 17.24
C LYS A 106 35.28 -40.25 18.53
#